data_AF-A0AAX3PJ68-F1
#
_entry.id   AF-A0AAX3PJ68-F1
#
_cell.length_a   1.000
_cell.length_b   1.000
_cell.length_c   1.000
_cell.angle_alpha   90.00
_cell.angle_beta   90.00
_cell.angle_gamma   90.00
#
_symmetry.space_group_name_H-M   'P 1'
#
loop_
_entity.id
_entity.type
_entity.pdbx_description
1 polymer ?
#
loop_
_entity_poly.entity_id
_entity_poly.type
_entity_poly.pdbx_seq_one_letter_code
_entity_poly.pdbx_strand_id
1 'polypeptide(L)'
;MKNIKYLLSILCLLVTSLIHANTSANPELNKAIVSEQKTYQAFKEVFESLVASLMDSIANTAQDDNIMSAHRRCVHQQQIVKMLLSNQKYKEPFDQEFAEDQRTFDEALNGFKNLVTAMKPYCDKIQAEYDKNLN
;
A
#
# COMPACT_ATOMS: atom_id res chain seq x y z
N MET A 1 -32.57 32.89 4.15
CA MET A 1 -32.57 31.41 4.31
C MET A 1 -33.02 30.76 3.03
N LYS A 2 -32.49 29.56 2.74
CA LYS A 2 -32.62 28.70 1.54
C LYS A 2 -31.60 28.96 0.45
N ASN A 3 -30.64 28.03 0.38
CA ASN A 3 -29.98 27.47 -0.82
C ASN A 3 -28.72 26.65 -0.45
N ILE A 4 -28.59 26.19 0.80
CA ILE A 4 -27.55 25.23 1.25
C ILE A 4 -28.23 23.91 1.61
N LYS A 5 -28.88 23.24 0.65
CA LYS A 5 -29.44 21.89 0.87
C LYS A 5 -29.21 20.89 -0.26
N TYR A 6 -28.60 21.31 -1.38
CA TYR A 6 -28.46 20.43 -2.56
C TYR A 6 -27.03 20.04 -2.94
N LEU A 7 -26.00 20.54 -2.24
CA LEU A 7 -24.60 20.16 -2.52
C LEU A 7 -24.11 18.95 -1.73
N LEU A 8 -24.81 18.52 -0.68
CA LEU A 8 -24.43 17.39 0.17
C LEU A 8 -24.87 16.02 -0.35
N SER A 9 -25.70 15.96 -1.41
CA SER A 9 -26.27 14.69 -1.89
C SER A 9 -25.54 14.07 -3.09
N ILE A 10 -24.55 14.74 -3.68
CA ILE A 10 -23.85 14.24 -4.88
C ILE A 10 -22.47 13.65 -4.54
N LEU A 11 -21.87 14.01 -3.41
CA LEU A 11 -20.52 13.55 -3.06
C LEU A 11 -20.47 12.18 -2.33
N CYS A 12 -21.63 11.66 -1.89
CA CYS A 12 -21.69 10.38 -1.16
C CYS A 12 -21.91 9.14 -2.04
N LEU A 13 -21.91 9.26 -3.38
CA LEU A 13 -22.23 8.15 -4.29
C LEU A 13 -21.02 7.57 -5.05
N LEU A 14 -19.79 8.03 -4.80
CA LEU A 14 -18.60 7.58 -5.54
C LEU A 14 -17.58 6.78 -4.73
N VAL A 15 -17.79 6.54 -3.42
CA VAL A 15 -16.76 5.91 -2.56
C VAL A 15 -17.08 4.47 -2.17
N THR A 16 -18.25 3.91 -2.54
CA THR A 16 -18.67 2.57 -2.09
C THR A 16 -18.48 1.46 -3.11
N SER A 17 -17.69 1.67 -4.16
CA SER A 17 -17.40 0.62 -5.14
C SER A 17 -15.93 0.65 -5.51
N LEU A 18 -15.27 -0.50 -5.28
CA LEU A 18 -13.96 -0.88 -5.82
C LEU A 18 -12.72 -0.66 -4.94
N ILE A 19 -12.70 -1.12 -3.69
CA ILE A 19 -11.43 -1.66 -3.14
C ILE A 19 -11.70 -2.94 -2.32
N HIS A 20 -12.33 -3.93 -2.95
CA HIS A 20 -11.97 -5.33 -2.66
C HIS A 20 -11.00 -5.75 -3.77
N ALA A 21 -9.82 -5.13 -3.79
CA ALA A 21 -8.78 -5.56 -4.70
C ALA A 21 -8.23 -6.87 -4.15
N ASN A 22 -8.71 -7.99 -4.70
CA ASN A 22 -7.93 -9.23 -4.76
C ASN A 22 -6.65 -8.90 -5.54
N THR A 23 -5.64 -8.40 -4.82
CA THR A 23 -4.33 -8.05 -5.37
C THR A 23 -3.52 -9.33 -5.61
N SER A 24 -3.85 -9.98 -6.71
CA SER A 24 -2.90 -10.83 -7.43
C SER A 24 -3.19 -10.67 -8.93
N ALA A 25 -2.19 -10.18 -9.66
CA ALA A 25 -2.05 -10.27 -11.12
C ALA A 25 -2.65 -9.20 -12.06
N ASN A 26 -2.89 -7.94 -11.64
CA ASN A 26 -3.07 -6.84 -12.62
C ASN A 26 -1.82 -5.91 -12.65
N PRO A 27 -0.97 -6.01 -13.69
CA PRO A 27 0.25 -5.20 -13.81
C PRO A 27 0.00 -3.69 -13.87
N GLU A 28 -1.09 -3.24 -14.50
CA GLU A 28 -1.42 -1.82 -14.62
C GLU A 28 -1.87 -1.23 -13.28
N LEU A 29 -2.59 -2.01 -12.48
CA LEU A 29 -2.96 -1.63 -11.11
C LEU A 29 -1.71 -1.54 -10.22
N ASN A 30 -0.80 -2.51 -10.32
CA ASN A 30 0.48 -2.48 -9.61
C ASN A 30 1.35 -1.28 -10.01
N LYS A 31 1.30 -0.87 -11.27
CA LYS A 31 2.03 0.29 -11.79
C LYS A 31 1.45 1.61 -11.25
N ALA A 32 0.13 1.74 -11.20
CA ALA A 32 -0.55 2.90 -10.64
C ALA A 32 -0.32 3.05 -9.13
N ILE A 33 -0.18 1.93 -8.41
CA ILE A 33 0.12 1.91 -6.98
C ILE A 33 1.51 2.50 -6.69
N VAL A 34 2.52 2.25 -7.53
CA VAL A 34 3.91 2.67 -7.28
C VAL A 34 4.31 3.96 -8.00
N SER A 35 3.43 4.52 -8.83
CA SER A 35 3.69 5.76 -9.56
C SER A 35 3.55 7.00 -8.67
N GLU A 36 4.11 8.12 -9.12
CA GLU A 36 3.85 9.41 -8.49
C GLU A 36 2.34 9.72 -8.49
N GLN A 37 1.82 10.12 -7.33
CA GLN A 37 0.43 10.51 -7.17
C GLN A 37 0.26 12.01 -7.42
N LYS A 38 -0.91 12.39 -7.95
CA LYS A 38 -1.20 13.78 -8.31
C LYS A 38 -1.49 14.66 -7.08
N THR A 39 -2.05 14.07 -6.03
CA THR A 39 -2.43 14.77 -4.79
C THR A 39 -1.93 14.04 -3.56
N TYR A 40 -1.76 14.77 -2.46
CA TYR A 40 -1.40 14.19 -1.17
C TYR A 40 -2.46 13.18 -0.71
N GLN A 41 -3.75 13.49 -0.87
CA GLN A 41 -4.84 12.59 -0.51
C GLN A 41 -4.76 11.24 -1.25
N ALA A 42 -4.47 11.24 -2.56
CA ALA A 42 -4.31 10.01 -3.32
C ALA A 42 -3.07 9.21 -2.87
N PHE A 43 -1.97 9.89 -2.56
CA PHE A 43 -0.80 9.26 -1.95
C PHE A 43 -1.12 8.61 -0.60
N LYS A 44 -1.81 9.34 0.28
CA LYS A 44 -2.20 8.87 1.61
C LYS A 44 -3.07 7.62 1.52
N GLU A 45 -4.14 7.65 0.71
CA GLU A 45 -5.05 6.51 0.55
C GLU A 45 -4.32 5.26 0.06
N VAL A 46 -3.41 5.42 -0.91
CA VAL A 46 -2.60 4.30 -1.41
C VAL A 46 -1.64 3.80 -0.33
N PHE A 47 -0.97 4.69 0.41
CA PHE A 47 -0.06 4.33 1.48
C PHE A 47 -0.76 3.56 2.61
N GLU A 48 -1.86 4.11 3.14
CA GLU A 48 -2.64 3.48 4.22
C GLU A 48 -3.22 2.14 3.78
N SER A 49 -3.73 2.03 2.54
CA SER A 49 -4.23 0.77 1.99
C SER A 49 -3.14 -0.31 1.89
N LEU A 50 -1.94 0.06 1.43
CA LEU A 50 -0.80 -0.87 1.38
C LEU A 50 -0.35 -1.32 2.77
N VAL A 51 -0.27 -0.39 3.73
CA VAL A 51 0.12 -0.69 5.12
C VAL A 51 -0.93 -1.59 5.77
N ALA A 52 -2.22 -1.27 5.63
CA ALA A 52 -3.31 -2.09 6.15
C ALA A 52 -3.29 -3.50 5.55
N SER A 53 -3.09 -3.62 4.23
CA SER A 53 -3.03 -4.92 3.57
C SER A 53 -1.79 -5.74 3.98
N LEU A 54 -0.66 -5.08 4.22
CA LEU A 54 0.52 -5.75 4.78
C LEU A 54 0.26 -6.23 6.22
N MET A 55 -0.36 -5.41 7.06
CA MET A 55 -0.69 -5.79 8.45
C MET A 55 -1.70 -6.93 8.52
N ASP A 56 -2.74 -6.90 7.68
CA ASP A 56 -3.71 -7.98 7.56
C ASP A 56 -3.03 -9.29 7.14
N SER A 57 -2.16 -9.24 6.12
CA SER A 57 -1.41 -10.41 5.67
C SER A 57 -0.41 -10.96 6.71
N ILE A 58 0.08 -10.12 7.64
CA ILE A 58 0.90 -10.52 8.78
C ILE A 58 0.04 -11.11 9.91
N ALA A 59 -1.10 -10.50 10.23
CA ALA A 59 -1.99 -10.98 11.29
C ALA A 59 -2.56 -12.37 10.95
N ASN A 60 -2.85 -12.62 9.68
CA ASN A 60 -3.43 -13.88 9.21
C ASN A 60 -2.39 -14.98 8.93
N THR A 61 -1.09 -14.74 9.19
CA THR A 61 -0.02 -15.74 8.94
C THR A 61 -0.18 -17.01 9.78
N ALA A 62 -0.85 -16.95 10.94
CA ALA A 62 -1.11 -18.11 11.78
C ALA A 62 -2.15 -19.10 11.19
N GLN A 63 -2.92 -18.68 10.18
CA GLN A 63 -3.94 -19.51 9.53
C GLN A 63 -3.65 -19.83 8.05
N ASP A 64 -2.75 -19.08 7.40
CA ASP A 64 -2.70 -19.06 5.94
C ASP A 64 -1.26 -18.93 5.39
N ASP A 65 -0.37 -19.83 5.84
CA ASP A 65 1.04 -19.89 5.45
C ASP A 65 1.23 -20.51 4.04
N ASN A 66 0.38 -20.08 3.10
CA ASN A 66 0.44 -20.47 1.71
C ASN A 66 1.35 -19.50 0.92
N ILE A 67 1.95 -20.01 -0.17
CA ILE A 67 2.89 -19.27 -1.02
C ILE A 67 2.29 -17.96 -1.56
N MET A 68 0.97 -17.91 -1.78
CA MET A 68 0.27 -16.70 -2.25
C MET A 68 0.33 -15.57 -1.24
N SER A 69 0.02 -15.87 0.01
CA SER A 69 0.03 -14.91 1.12
C SER A 69 1.45 -14.42 1.38
N ALA A 70 2.41 -15.35 1.42
CA ALA A 70 3.83 -15.02 1.52
C ALA A 70 4.33 -14.11 0.37
N HIS A 71 3.95 -14.41 -0.86
CA HIS A 71 4.32 -13.62 -2.03
C HIS A 71 3.70 -12.22 -1.96
N ARG A 72 2.42 -12.12 -1.57
CA ARG A 72 1.73 -10.83 -1.39
C ARG A 72 2.44 -9.94 -0.36
N ARG A 73 2.89 -10.50 0.78
CA ARG A 73 3.69 -9.75 1.78
C ARG A 73 4.95 -9.16 1.17
N CYS A 74 5.69 -9.97 0.42
CA CYS A 74 6.92 -9.55 -0.25
C CYS A 74 6.66 -8.43 -1.27
N VAL A 75 5.60 -8.56 -2.07
CA VAL A 75 5.21 -7.54 -3.05
C VAL A 75 4.81 -6.23 -2.36
N HIS A 76 3.97 -6.28 -1.33
CA HIS A 76 3.49 -5.07 -0.65
C HIS A 76 4.63 -4.29 0.02
N GLN A 77 5.59 -4.97 0.66
CA GLN A 77 6.76 -4.28 1.24
C GLN A 77 7.56 -3.52 0.17
N GLN A 78 7.79 -4.13 -0.99
CA GLN A 78 8.49 -3.47 -2.10
C GLN A 78 7.67 -2.33 -2.71
N GLN A 79 6.35 -2.49 -2.82
CA GLN A 79 5.45 -1.45 -3.33
C GLN A 79 5.44 -0.23 -2.41
N ILE A 80 5.45 -0.40 -1.09
CA ILE A 80 5.52 0.71 -0.14
C ILE A 80 6.83 1.49 -0.31
N VAL A 81 7.97 0.81 -0.43
CA VAL A 81 9.27 1.49 -0.68
C VAL A 81 9.24 2.29 -1.98
N LYS A 82 8.78 1.68 -3.08
CA LYS A 82 8.67 2.37 -4.37
C LYS A 82 7.71 3.56 -4.28
N MET A 83 6.61 3.40 -3.54
CA MET A 83 5.61 4.42 -3.39
C MET A 83 6.15 5.67 -2.70
N LEU A 84 6.79 5.48 -1.55
CA LEU A 84 7.46 6.55 -0.81
C LEU A 84 8.56 7.21 -1.68
N LEU A 85 9.37 6.44 -2.39
CA LEU A 85 10.42 7.00 -3.25
C LEU A 85 9.86 7.89 -4.39
N SER A 86 8.75 7.48 -5.01
CA SER A 86 8.08 8.22 -6.09
C SER A 86 7.32 9.46 -5.60
N ASN A 87 7.10 9.60 -4.28
CA ASN A 87 6.22 10.62 -3.70
C ASN A 87 6.90 11.46 -2.62
N GLN A 88 8.23 11.62 -2.70
CA GLN A 88 9.03 12.42 -1.74
C GLN A 88 8.54 13.87 -1.59
N LYS A 89 7.88 14.44 -2.60
CA LYS A 89 7.26 15.77 -2.53
C LYS A 89 6.19 15.90 -1.43
N TYR A 90 5.68 14.78 -0.91
CA TYR A 90 4.68 14.73 0.15
C TYR A 90 5.26 14.50 1.55
N LYS A 91 6.59 14.58 1.71
CA LYS A 91 7.24 14.42 3.01
C LYS A 91 6.69 15.37 4.08
N GLU A 92 6.61 16.66 3.79
CA GLU A 92 6.13 17.65 4.76
C GLU A 92 4.67 17.42 5.21
N PRO A 93 3.68 17.28 4.32
CA PRO A 93 2.32 16.99 4.76
C PRO A 93 2.18 15.62 5.43
N PHE A 94 3.00 14.63 5.06
CA PHE A 94 3.06 13.35 5.76
C PHE A 94 3.56 13.52 7.20
N ASP A 95 4.67 14.23 7.40
CA ASP A 95 5.25 14.44 8.73
C ASP A 95 4.31 15.24 9.63
N GLN A 96 3.59 16.22 9.08
CA GLN A 96 2.56 16.97 9.81
C GLN A 96 1.41 16.09 10.31
N GLU A 97 1.06 15.03 9.59
CA GLU A 97 -0.08 14.17 9.91
C GLU A 97 0.31 12.92 10.72
N PHE A 98 1.47 12.32 10.45
CA PHE A 98 1.83 11.00 10.97
C PHE A 98 2.99 11.00 11.98
N ALA A 99 3.76 12.08 12.13
CA ALA A 99 4.97 12.05 12.95
C ALA A 99 4.69 11.84 14.46
N GLU A 100 3.53 12.26 14.96
CA GLU A 100 3.16 12.07 16.37
C GLU A 100 2.89 10.59 16.70
N ASP A 101 2.38 9.81 15.74
CA ASP A 101 1.90 8.45 15.99
C ASP A 101 2.76 7.35 15.33
N GLN A 102 3.37 7.59 14.15
CA GLN A 102 3.78 6.51 13.25
C GLN A 102 5.14 6.66 12.55
N ARG A 103 5.99 7.61 13.00
CA ARG A 103 7.32 7.98 12.45
C ARG A 103 7.24 8.97 11.28
N THR A 104 8.31 9.72 11.08
CA THR A 104 8.48 10.61 9.91
C THR A 104 8.55 9.82 8.61
N PHE A 105 8.35 10.50 7.48
CA PHE A 105 8.41 9.94 6.13
C PHE A 105 9.74 9.22 5.88
N ASP A 106 10.86 9.84 6.26
CA ASP A 106 12.20 9.25 6.07
C ASP A 106 12.38 8.01 6.95
N GLU A 107 11.88 8.05 8.17
CA GLU A 107 11.94 6.91 9.09
C GLU A 107 11.06 5.75 8.61
N ALA A 108 9.88 6.04 8.07
CA ALA A 108 9.03 5.05 7.44
C ALA A 108 9.72 4.44 6.20
N LEU A 109 10.25 5.28 5.30
CA LEU A 109 10.98 4.84 4.12
C LEU A 109 12.18 3.96 4.47
N ASN A 110 12.99 4.39 5.45
CA ASN A 110 14.14 3.64 5.91
C ASN A 110 13.74 2.33 6.61
N GLY A 111 12.66 2.34 7.40
CA GLY A 111 12.09 1.16 8.03
C GLY A 111 11.71 0.11 6.99
N PHE A 112 10.96 0.50 5.95
CA PHE A 112 10.57 -0.43 4.88
C PHE A 112 11.75 -0.86 4.00
N LYS A 113 12.72 0.02 3.71
CA LYS A 113 13.94 -0.37 3.00
C LYS A 113 14.71 -1.45 3.76
N ASN A 114 14.92 -1.25 5.06
CA ASN A 114 15.63 -2.21 5.89
C ASN A 114 14.89 -3.55 5.95
N LEU A 115 13.56 -3.52 6.06
CA LEU A 115 12.73 -4.71 6.03
C LEU A 115 12.86 -5.46 4.69
N VAL A 116 12.75 -4.76 3.55
CA VAL A 116 12.92 -5.36 2.22
C VAL A 116 14.31 -5.99 2.06
N THR A 117 15.36 -5.31 2.53
CA THR A 117 16.73 -5.84 2.48
C THR A 117 16.87 -7.10 3.35
N ALA A 118 16.36 -7.08 4.58
CA ALA A 118 16.43 -8.21 5.50
C ALA A 118 15.63 -9.42 4.98
N MET A 119 14.47 -9.17 4.36
CA MET A 119 13.59 -10.22 3.85
C MET A 119 13.96 -10.71 2.44
N LYS A 120 14.96 -10.12 1.78
CA LYS A 120 15.30 -10.42 0.39
C LYS A 120 15.49 -11.92 0.12
N PRO A 121 16.28 -12.69 0.90
CA PRO A 121 16.49 -14.12 0.62
C PRO A 121 15.20 -14.93 0.71
N TYR A 122 14.33 -14.59 1.68
CA TYR A 122 13.02 -15.21 1.82
C TYR A 122 12.12 -14.87 0.64
N CYS A 123 12.03 -13.59 0.27
CA CYS A 123 11.17 -13.15 -0.82
C CYS A 123 11.62 -13.67 -2.19
N ASP A 124 12.93 -13.81 -2.44
CA ASP A 124 13.45 -14.43 -3.66
C ASP A 124 13.00 -15.91 -3.76
N LYS A 125 13.05 -16.65 -2.63
CA LYS A 125 12.58 -18.05 -2.57
C LYS A 125 11.07 -18.14 -2.84
N ILE A 126 10.28 -17.29 -2.17
CA ILE A 126 8.83 -17.28 -2.32
C ILE A 126 8.41 -16.89 -3.74
N GLN A 127 9.10 -15.94 -4.37
CA GLN A 127 8.87 -15.60 -5.78
C GLN A 127 9.07 -16.83 -6.67
N ALA A 128 10.19 -17.55 -6.51
CA ALA A 128 10.47 -18.73 -7.30
C ALA A 128 9.44 -19.85 -7.09
N GLU A 129 8.91 -20.01 -5.88
CA GLU A 129 7.82 -20.96 -5.60
C GLU A 129 6.48 -20.51 -6.18
N TYR A 130 6.18 -19.22 -6.13
CA TYR A 130 4.98 -18.64 -6.73
C TYR A 130 4.97 -18.82 -8.25
N ASP A 131 6.09 -18.53 -8.92
CA ASP A 131 6.23 -18.64 -10.38
C ASP A 131 6.09 -20.10 -10.87
N LYS A 132 6.49 -21.08 -10.05
CA LYS A 132 6.30 -22.50 -10.35
C LYS A 132 4.83 -22.94 -10.30
N ASN A 133 4.02 -22.30 -9.47
CA ASN A 133 2.61 -22.64 -9.29
C ASN A 133 1.67 -21.92 -10.27
N LEU A 134 2.21 -20.96 -11.04
CA LEU A 134 1.50 -20.26 -12.12
C LEU A 134 1.71 -20.89 -13.51
N ASN A 135 2.64 -21.85 -13.64
CA ASN A 135 2.97 -22.59 -14.85
C ASN A 135 2.62 -24.07 -14.71
#